data_AF-A0A0L0VZX3-F1
#
_entry.id   AF-A0A0L0VZX3-F1
#
_cell.length_a   1.000
_cell.length_b   1.000
_cell.length_c   1.000
_cell.angle_alpha   90.00
_cell.angle_beta   90.00
_cell.angle_gamma   90.00
#
_symmetry.space_group_name_H-M   'P 1'
#
loop_
_entity.id
_entity.type
_entity.pdbx_description
1 polymer ?
#
loop_
_entity_poly.entity_id
_entity_poly.type
_entity_poly.pdbx_seq_one_letter_code
_entity_poly.pdbx_strand_id
1 'polypeptide(L)'
;MFLSIKIAVAVGLMIAGTDCNAEPLSPRGEVSLHTPLTLKSVHESDDKHLVQKFILGDPKLSAKTVVEVYATNPTGSTLAKRDSPPQSPVEERPLDLTPSSCTSQVCYSGSFRGPLKTDCDTIVAAQLYNSTGSLRAFPGNYVLVYSGTCVVVFQNPISKPEYTYTLDYNWAKLGTVILDIQKKCDKPDDQSIGGACKIDHYLKFNFKNVLISLQRYVAPAKAGSDS
;
A
#
# COMPACT_ATOMS: atom_id res chain seq x y z
N MET A 1 -32.39 71.96 3.97
CA MET A 1 -33.11 70.88 4.65
C MET A 1 -32.52 69.56 4.18
N PHE A 2 -31.85 68.85 5.10
CA PHE A 2 -31.22 67.51 5.02
C PHE A 2 -30.04 67.29 4.05
N LEU A 3 -28.82 67.51 4.58
CA LEU A 3 -27.60 66.83 4.17
C LEU A 3 -27.46 65.56 5.05
N SER A 4 -27.52 64.38 4.44
CA SER A 4 -27.26 63.11 5.14
C SER A 4 -25.79 62.72 4.97
N ILE A 5 -25.02 62.84 6.06
CA ILE A 5 -23.61 62.47 6.16
C ILE A 5 -23.51 60.95 6.27
N LYS A 6 -22.81 60.31 5.33
CA LYS A 6 -22.42 58.89 5.44
C LYS A 6 -21.10 58.81 6.21
N ILE A 7 -21.14 58.14 7.36
CA ILE A 7 -19.97 57.85 8.20
C ILE A 7 -19.20 56.68 7.56
N ALA A 8 -17.93 56.91 7.24
CA ALA A 8 -16.98 55.86 6.88
C ALA A 8 -16.23 55.42 8.13
N VAL A 9 -16.29 54.12 8.46
CA VAL A 9 -15.52 53.52 9.55
C VAL A 9 -14.26 52.91 8.95
N ALA A 10 -13.11 53.53 9.21
CA ALA A 10 -11.81 52.96 8.92
C ALA A 10 -11.33 52.17 10.16
N VAL A 11 -11.28 50.84 10.04
CA VAL A 11 -10.64 49.99 11.06
C VAL A 11 -9.18 49.82 10.64
N GLY A 12 -8.29 50.53 11.33
CA GLY A 12 -6.86 50.28 11.27
C GLY A 12 -6.51 49.06 12.12
N LEU A 13 -5.97 48.00 11.50
CA LEU A 13 -5.27 46.96 12.23
C LEU A 13 -3.78 47.31 12.27
N MET A 14 -3.34 47.73 13.46
CA MET A 14 -1.94 47.68 13.87
C MET A 14 -1.63 46.23 14.26
N ILE A 15 -0.66 45.60 13.62
CA ILE A 15 -0.01 44.40 14.16
C ILE A 15 1.44 44.76 14.41
N ALA A 16 1.78 44.79 15.70
CA ALA A 16 3.12 44.96 16.23
C ALA A 16 4.03 43.81 15.78
N GLY A 17 5.29 44.15 15.50
CA GLY A 17 6.32 43.19 15.15
C GLY A 17 6.64 42.24 16.31
N THR A 18 6.74 40.97 15.97
CA THR A 18 7.57 40.00 16.68
C THR A 18 8.52 39.42 15.64
N ASP A 19 9.81 39.71 15.80
CA ASP A 19 10.88 39.09 15.05
C ASP A 19 10.80 37.57 15.17
N CYS A 20 10.48 36.92 14.05
CA CYS A 20 10.75 35.50 13.86
C CYS A 20 11.70 35.44 12.67
N ASN A 21 12.96 35.07 12.95
CA ASN A 21 13.91 34.65 11.93
C ASN A 21 13.26 33.52 11.10
N ALA A 22 12.64 33.89 9.98
CA ALA A 22 12.19 32.96 8.98
C ALA A 22 13.42 32.54 8.18
N GLU A 23 14.10 31.50 8.68
CA GLU A 23 15.04 30.75 7.87
C GLU A 23 14.28 30.27 6.62
N PRO A 24 14.77 30.55 5.40
CA PRO A 24 14.04 30.18 4.20
C PRO A 24 13.89 28.67 4.21
N LEU A 25 12.65 28.20 4.18
CA LEU A 25 12.32 26.80 3.95
C LEU A 25 12.95 26.39 2.63
N SER A 26 14.14 25.84 2.73
CA SER A 26 14.78 25.07 1.68
C SER A 26 13.75 24.06 1.18
N PRO A 27 13.58 23.91 -0.15
CA PRO A 27 12.61 22.99 -0.70
C PRO A 27 13.02 21.57 -0.27
N ARG A 28 12.41 21.08 0.81
CA ARG A 28 12.52 19.69 1.23
C ARG A 28 12.04 18.87 0.04
N GLY A 29 13.00 18.11 -0.50
CA GLY A 29 12.95 17.45 -1.77
C GLY A 29 11.60 16.81 -2.07
N GLU A 30 11.13 17.10 -3.28
CA GLU A 30 10.53 16.14 -4.19
C GLU A 30 10.28 14.78 -3.52
N VAL A 31 9.02 14.57 -3.12
CA VAL A 31 8.51 13.29 -2.64
C VAL A 31 8.78 12.29 -3.76
N SER A 32 9.90 11.57 -3.70
CA SER A 32 10.19 10.47 -4.60
C SER A 32 9.17 9.39 -4.29
N LEU A 33 8.06 9.47 -5.01
CA LEU A 33 6.95 8.55 -5.00
C LEU A 33 7.50 7.24 -5.58
N HIS A 34 8.13 6.42 -4.74
CA HIS A 34 8.62 5.12 -5.15
C HIS A 34 7.41 4.30 -5.62
N THR A 35 7.42 4.05 -6.93
CA THR A 35 6.31 3.59 -7.74
C THR A 35 5.68 2.33 -7.15
N PRO A 36 4.34 2.23 -7.11
CA PRO A 36 3.67 0.97 -6.83
C PRO A 36 4.21 -0.12 -7.75
N LEU A 37 4.46 -1.31 -7.23
CA LEU A 37 4.84 -2.42 -8.08
C LEU A 37 3.70 -2.74 -9.05
N THR A 38 4.06 -2.89 -10.32
CA THR A 38 3.14 -3.39 -11.33
C THR A 38 2.93 -4.89 -11.10
N LEU A 39 1.73 -5.39 -11.34
CA LEU A 39 1.45 -6.84 -11.23
C LEU A 39 2.34 -7.65 -12.16
N LYS A 40 2.65 -7.08 -13.34
CA LYS A 40 3.62 -7.62 -14.30
C LYS A 40 4.97 -7.88 -13.63
N SER A 41 5.51 -6.91 -12.90
CA SER A 41 6.79 -7.07 -12.19
C SER A 41 6.76 -8.05 -11.02
N VAL A 42 5.58 -8.49 -10.55
CA VAL A 42 5.49 -9.56 -9.56
C VAL A 42 5.39 -10.93 -10.23
N HIS A 43 4.60 -11.04 -11.31
CA HIS A 43 4.36 -12.31 -12.00
C HIS A 43 5.47 -12.73 -12.97
N GLU A 44 6.13 -11.77 -13.63
CA GLU A 44 7.07 -12.03 -14.71
C GLU A 44 8.53 -11.76 -14.32
N SER A 45 8.80 -11.36 -13.08
CA SER A 45 10.18 -11.11 -12.65
C SER A 45 10.87 -12.40 -12.23
N ASP A 46 12.02 -12.67 -12.84
CA ASP A 46 12.88 -13.83 -12.52
C ASP A 46 13.41 -13.82 -11.07
N ASP A 47 13.34 -12.67 -10.40
CA ASP A 47 13.73 -12.51 -9.00
C ASP A 47 12.62 -12.88 -8.02
N LYS A 48 11.41 -13.29 -8.46
CA LYS A 48 10.31 -13.68 -7.57
C LYS A 48 9.75 -15.04 -7.92
N HIS A 49 9.26 -15.76 -6.92
CA HIS A 49 8.57 -17.03 -7.11
C HIS A 49 7.35 -17.13 -6.21
N LEU A 50 6.33 -17.83 -6.69
CA LEU A 50 5.12 -18.12 -5.92
C LEU A 50 5.44 -19.11 -4.80
N VAL A 51 5.23 -18.71 -3.55
CA VAL A 51 5.46 -19.57 -2.37
C VAL A 51 4.16 -20.14 -1.80
N GLN A 52 3.04 -19.43 -1.97
CA GLN A 52 1.76 -19.88 -1.43
C GLN A 52 0.61 -19.41 -2.31
N LYS A 53 -0.40 -20.27 -2.48
CA LYS A 53 -1.66 -19.93 -3.14
C LYS A 53 -2.83 -20.56 -2.42
N PHE A 54 -3.85 -19.78 -2.09
CA PHE A 54 -5.05 -20.28 -1.41
C PHE A 54 -6.28 -19.41 -1.71
N ILE A 55 -7.46 -19.90 -1.32
CA ILE A 55 -8.71 -19.15 -1.39
C ILE A 55 -9.00 -18.53 -0.03
N LEU A 56 -9.25 -17.21 -0.01
CA LEU A 56 -9.66 -16.47 1.18
C LEU A 56 -11.18 -16.39 1.23
N GLY A 57 -11.76 -16.67 2.40
CA GLY A 57 -13.22 -16.70 2.56
C GLY A 57 -13.84 -18.05 2.24
N ASP A 58 -15.11 -18.04 1.85
CA ASP A 58 -15.86 -19.26 1.52
C ASP A 58 -15.48 -19.78 0.11
N PRO A 59 -14.88 -20.99 0.00
CA PRO A 59 -14.48 -21.56 -1.28
C PRO A 59 -15.66 -21.99 -2.16
N LYS A 60 -16.89 -22.02 -1.63
CA LYS A 60 -18.11 -22.41 -2.36
C LYS A 60 -18.73 -21.24 -3.14
N LEU A 61 -18.28 -20.00 -2.90
CA LEU A 61 -18.76 -18.84 -3.64
C LEU A 61 -18.35 -18.93 -5.12
N SER A 62 -19.23 -18.45 -5.99
CA SER A 62 -18.98 -18.39 -7.44
C SER A 62 -17.84 -17.41 -7.76
N ALA A 63 -17.85 -16.24 -7.14
CA ALA A 63 -16.75 -15.29 -7.16
C ALA A 63 -15.78 -15.59 -6.01
N LYS A 64 -14.60 -16.12 -6.36
CA LYS A 64 -13.57 -16.50 -5.39
C LYS A 64 -12.59 -15.35 -5.18
N THR A 65 -12.11 -15.22 -3.94
CA THR A 65 -10.97 -14.36 -3.62
C THR A 65 -9.74 -15.23 -3.48
N VAL A 66 -8.79 -15.04 -4.39
CA VAL A 66 -7.53 -15.81 -4.42
C VAL A 66 -6.44 -14.99 -3.76
N VAL A 67 -5.62 -15.65 -2.94
CA VAL A 67 -4.41 -15.09 -2.37
C VAL A 67 -3.21 -15.80 -2.97
N GLU A 68 -2.27 -15.04 -3.49
CA GLU A 68 -0.97 -15.49 -3.95
C GLU A 68 0.11 -14.75 -3.19
N VAL A 69 1.07 -15.49 -2.63
CA VAL A 69 2.22 -14.95 -1.94
C VAL A 69 3.44 -15.23 -2.79
N TYR A 70 4.12 -14.17 -3.20
CA TYR A 70 5.39 -14.21 -3.91
C TYR A 70 6.50 -13.83 -2.95
N ALA A 71 7.63 -14.52 -3.03
CA ALA A 71 8.85 -14.17 -2.30
C ALA A 71 9.94 -13.77 -3.29
N THR A 72 10.78 -12.82 -2.90
CA THR A 72 11.98 -12.47 -3.66
C THR A 72 13.05 -13.54 -3.43
N ASN A 73 13.71 -13.98 -4.51
CA ASN A 73 14.84 -14.89 -4.44
C ASN A 73 15.97 -14.24 -3.63
N PRO A 74 16.61 -14.96 -2.70
CA PRO A 74 17.80 -14.44 -2.04
C PRO A 74 18.87 -14.18 -3.11
N THR A 75 19.20 -12.91 -3.35
CA THR A 75 20.28 -12.52 -4.26
C THR A 75 21.60 -13.01 -3.69
N GLY A 76 22.11 -14.12 -4.22
CA GLY A 76 23.45 -14.63 -3.95
C GLY A 76 23.65 -15.08 -2.51
N SER A 77 23.78 -16.38 -2.32
CA SER A 77 24.65 -16.89 -1.27
C SER A 77 26.05 -16.32 -1.53
N THR A 78 26.37 -15.15 -0.94
CA THR A 78 27.75 -14.83 -0.66
C THR A 78 28.20 -15.95 0.25
N LEU A 79 29.08 -16.80 -0.25
CA LEU A 79 29.86 -17.78 0.50
C LEU A 79 30.26 -17.14 1.84
N ALA A 80 29.45 -17.37 2.88
CA ALA A 80 29.73 -16.82 4.18
C ALA A 80 31.02 -17.49 4.63
N LYS A 81 32.07 -16.68 4.74
CA LYS A 81 33.35 -17.08 5.31
C LYS A 81 33.06 -17.81 6.63
N ARG A 82 33.50 -19.07 6.69
CA ARG A 82 33.13 -20.14 7.65
C ARG A 82 33.35 -19.83 9.15
N ASP A 83 33.70 -18.61 9.53
CA ASP A 83 34.16 -18.26 10.88
C ASP A 83 33.31 -17.19 11.59
N SER A 84 32.12 -16.90 11.09
CA SER A 84 31.15 -16.11 11.88
C SER A 84 30.35 -17.07 12.76
N PRO A 85 30.26 -16.87 14.09
CA PRO A 85 29.30 -17.62 14.88
C PRO A 85 27.93 -17.46 14.22
N PRO A 86 27.08 -18.51 14.18
CA PRO A 86 25.73 -18.35 13.68
C PRO A 86 25.04 -17.31 14.56
N GLN A 87 24.96 -16.07 14.08
CA GLN A 87 23.89 -15.19 14.46
C GLN A 87 22.65 -15.86 13.89
N SER A 88 22.09 -16.81 14.65
CA SER A 88 20.69 -17.12 14.54
C SER A 88 19.98 -15.77 14.44
N PRO A 89 19.19 -15.51 13.38
CA PRO A 89 18.41 -14.28 13.34
C PRO A 89 17.66 -14.26 14.65
N VAL A 90 17.90 -13.22 15.46
CA VAL A 90 17.09 -12.98 16.66
C VAL A 90 15.67 -13.08 16.14
N GLU A 91 14.92 -14.06 16.65
CA GLU A 91 13.55 -14.33 16.22
C GLU A 91 12.71 -13.15 16.72
N GLU A 92 12.85 -12.01 16.05
CA GLU A 92 12.08 -10.81 16.31
C GLU A 92 10.64 -11.19 16.02
N ARG A 93 9.82 -11.18 17.07
CA ARG A 93 8.38 -11.42 16.94
C ARG A 93 7.85 -10.54 15.80
N PRO A 94 6.99 -11.09 14.92
CA PRO A 94 6.38 -10.31 13.86
C PRO A 94 5.79 -9.01 14.40
N LEU A 95 6.03 -7.92 13.67
CA LEU A 95 5.46 -6.62 14.01
C LEU A 95 4.01 -6.58 13.53
N ASP A 96 3.06 -6.52 14.47
CA ASP A 96 1.65 -6.38 14.15
C ASP A 96 1.33 -4.95 13.72
N LEU A 97 1.08 -4.79 12.42
CA LEU A 97 0.69 -3.53 11.78
C LEU A 97 -0.82 -3.33 11.76
N THR A 98 -1.64 -4.22 12.33
CA THR A 98 -3.10 -4.06 12.37
C THR A 98 -3.56 -2.71 12.95
N PRO A 99 -2.93 -2.16 14.00
CA PRO A 99 -3.33 -0.85 14.52
C PRO A 99 -2.79 0.33 13.69
N SER A 100 -1.88 0.09 12.74
CA SER A 100 -1.31 1.15 11.92
C SER A 100 -2.36 1.78 11.01
N SER A 101 -2.22 3.09 10.80
CA SER A 101 -2.97 3.84 9.81
C SER A 101 -2.09 4.13 8.60
N CYS A 102 -2.72 4.41 7.45
CA CYS A 102 -2.00 4.95 6.31
C CYS A 102 -1.31 6.25 6.70
N THR A 103 0.02 6.29 6.59
CA THR A 103 0.81 7.52 6.73
C THR A 103 0.53 8.49 5.59
N SER A 104 0.25 7.97 4.40
CA SER A 104 -0.24 8.73 3.26
C SER A 104 -1.07 7.85 2.33
N GLN A 105 -1.92 8.48 1.52
CA GLN A 105 -2.71 7.81 0.50
C GLN A 105 -2.65 8.58 -0.82
N VAL A 106 -2.47 7.86 -1.93
CA VAL A 106 -2.29 8.42 -3.27
C VAL A 106 -3.21 7.68 -4.25
N CYS A 107 -3.83 8.42 -5.16
CA CYS A 107 -4.62 7.84 -6.24
C CYS A 107 -3.76 7.74 -7.51
N TYR A 108 -3.84 6.62 -8.20
CA TYR A 108 -3.09 6.43 -9.44
C TYR A 108 -3.88 7.05 -10.59
N SER A 109 -3.30 8.08 -11.21
CA SER A 109 -3.84 8.67 -12.43
C SER A 109 -3.63 7.73 -13.63
N GLY A 110 -4.63 7.59 -14.50
CA GLY A 110 -4.50 6.90 -15.77
C GLY A 110 -5.78 6.94 -16.60
N SER A 111 -5.65 6.98 -17.93
CA SER A 111 -6.79 6.97 -18.85
C SER A 111 -7.43 5.60 -19.05
N PHE A 112 -6.84 4.55 -18.47
CA PHE A 112 -7.38 3.20 -18.53
C PHE A 112 -8.52 3.01 -17.53
N ARG A 113 -9.37 2.00 -17.76
CA ARG A 113 -10.45 1.69 -16.81
C ARG A 113 -9.84 1.12 -15.52
N GLY A 114 -10.27 1.62 -14.35
CA GLY A 114 -9.98 1.01 -13.05
C GLY A 114 -10.60 -0.40 -12.88
N PRO A 115 -10.37 -1.07 -11.74
CA PRO A 115 -11.03 -2.34 -11.44
C PRO A 115 -12.55 -2.17 -11.34
N LEU A 116 -13.31 -3.23 -11.63
CA LEU A 116 -14.76 -3.20 -11.41
C LEU A 116 -15.04 -3.17 -9.90
N LYS A 117 -15.94 -2.26 -9.48
CA LYS A 117 -16.30 -2.14 -8.06
C LYS A 117 -16.82 -3.46 -7.48
N THR A 118 -17.64 -4.21 -8.22
CA THR A 118 -18.19 -5.51 -7.80
C THR A 118 -17.09 -6.56 -7.50
N ASP A 119 -16.00 -6.51 -8.26
CA ASP A 119 -14.87 -7.40 -8.06
C ASP A 119 -14.08 -7.03 -6.80
N CYS A 120 -13.90 -5.73 -6.55
CA CYS A 120 -13.29 -5.25 -5.32
C CYS A 120 -14.19 -5.49 -4.09
N ASP A 121 -15.51 -5.33 -4.22
CA ASP A 121 -16.48 -5.63 -3.16
C ASP A 121 -16.41 -7.11 -2.74
N THR A 122 -16.09 -8.01 -3.67
CA THR A 122 -15.86 -9.44 -3.39
C THR A 122 -14.63 -9.65 -2.49
N ILE A 123 -13.51 -8.95 -2.78
CA ILE A 123 -12.30 -8.99 -1.94
C ILE A 123 -12.58 -8.42 -0.56
N VAL A 124 -13.26 -7.27 -0.50
CA VAL A 124 -13.65 -6.61 0.75
C VAL A 124 -14.53 -7.53 1.59
N ALA A 125 -15.53 -8.17 0.99
CA ALA A 125 -16.40 -9.09 1.70
C ALA A 125 -15.63 -10.31 2.24
N ALA A 126 -14.72 -10.86 1.43
CA ALA A 126 -13.87 -11.97 1.84
C ALA A 126 -12.98 -11.60 3.04
N GLN A 127 -12.42 -10.40 3.05
CA GLN A 127 -11.52 -9.93 4.09
C GLN A 127 -12.23 -9.46 5.37
N LEU A 128 -13.34 -8.74 5.26
CA LEU A 128 -14.07 -8.17 6.41
C LEU A 128 -14.96 -9.19 7.11
N TYR A 129 -15.65 -10.05 6.35
CA TYR A 129 -16.75 -10.85 6.89
C TYR A 129 -16.45 -12.35 6.87
N ASN A 130 -15.63 -12.82 5.92
CA ASN A 130 -15.43 -14.25 5.69
C ASN A 130 -14.02 -14.75 6.02
N SER A 131 -13.14 -13.89 6.56
CA SER A 131 -11.79 -14.27 6.95
C SER A 131 -11.58 -14.05 8.44
N THR A 132 -10.89 -15.00 9.07
CA THR A 132 -10.39 -14.88 10.44
C THR A 132 -8.87 -14.93 10.43
N GLY A 133 -8.23 -14.11 11.28
CA GLY A 133 -6.78 -14.11 11.46
C GLY A 133 -6.06 -13.00 10.71
N SER A 134 -4.78 -13.23 10.42
CA SER A 134 -3.87 -12.23 9.89
C SER A 134 -3.07 -12.77 8.71
N LEU A 135 -2.75 -11.87 7.79
CA LEU A 135 -1.65 -12.03 6.86
C LEU A 135 -0.34 -11.97 7.63
N ARG A 136 0.59 -12.89 7.33
CA ARG A 136 2.00 -12.79 7.70
C ARG A 136 2.85 -12.58 6.44
N ALA A 137 3.58 -11.48 6.38
CA ALA A 137 4.45 -11.13 5.27
C ALA A 137 5.90 -11.02 5.73
N PHE A 138 6.74 -11.98 5.31
CA PHE A 138 8.18 -11.91 5.53
C PHE A 138 8.80 -10.78 4.68
N PRO A 139 9.99 -10.29 5.06
CA PRO A 139 10.75 -9.40 4.18
C PRO A 139 10.94 -10.03 2.80
N GLY A 140 10.63 -9.27 1.76
CA GLY A 140 10.67 -9.70 0.37
C GLY A 140 9.38 -10.31 -0.14
N ASN A 141 8.34 -10.38 0.70
CA ASN A 141 7.04 -10.89 0.28
C ASN A 141 6.19 -9.83 -0.42
N TYR A 142 5.48 -10.28 -1.45
CA TYR A 142 4.42 -9.56 -2.13
C TYR A 142 3.18 -10.43 -2.12
N VAL A 143 2.12 -9.95 -1.49
CA VAL A 143 0.89 -10.70 -1.27
C VAL A 143 -0.19 -10.09 -2.14
N LEU A 144 -0.63 -10.85 -3.14
CA LEU A 144 -1.67 -10.46 -4.08
C LEU A 144 -2.97 -11.10 -3.64
N VAL A 145 -3.97 -10.28 -3.34
CA VAL A 145 -5.35 -10.72 -3.06
C VAL A 145 -6.21 -10.23 -4.20
N TYR A 146 -6.77 -11.14 -5.00
CA TYR A 146 -7.49 -10.76 -6.21
C TYR A 146 -8.81 -11.51 -6.41
N SER A 147 -9.74 -10.86 -7.08
CA SER A 147 -10.99 -11.43 -7.60
C SER A 147 -11.35 -10.67 -8.87
N GLY A 148 -11.73 -11.39 -9.94
CA GLY A 148 -12.05 -10.79 -11.23
C GLY A 148 -10.97 -9.81 -11.71
N THR A 149 -11.37 -8.55 -11.91
CA THR A 149 -10.51 -7.45 -12.37
C THR A 149 -9.89 -6.62 -11.24
N CYS A 150 -10.12 -6.97 -9.97
CA CYS A 150 -9.57 -6.25 -8.82
C CYS A 150 -8.43 -7.02 -8.18
N VAL A 151 -7.38 -6.32 -7.78
CA VAL A 151 -6.31 -6.88 -6.95
C VAL A 151 -5.85 -5.88 -5.92
N VAL A 152 -5.50 -6.41 -4.77
CA VAL A 152 -4.90 -5.71 -3.65
C VAL A 152 -3.53 -6.32 -3.40
N VAL A 153 -2.50 -5.49 -3.43
CA VAL A 153 -1.11 -5.90 -3.21
C VAL A 153 -0.65 -5.35 -1.87
N PHE A 154 -0.35 -6.24 -0.93
CA PHE A 154 0.42 -5.91 0.26
C PHE A 154 1.90 -6.21 -0.04
N GLN A 155 2.75 -5.19 0.06
CA GLN A 155 4.18 -5.32 -0.20
C GLN A 155 5.01 -5.11 1.06
N ASN A 156 5.92 -6.04 1.32
CA ASN A 156 6.96 -5.93 2.34
C ASN A 156 8.33 -6.11 1.66
N PRO A 157 8.85 -5.13 0.90
CA PRO A 157 10.06 -5.32 0.10
C PRO A 157 11.34 -5.36 0.95
N ILE A 158 12.32 -6.18 0.55
CA ILE A 158 13.70 -6.07 1.06
C ILE A 158 14.34 -4.88 0.34
N SER A 159 14.35 -3.72 1.00
CA SER A 159 14.94 -2.52 0.39
C SER A 159 16.33 -2.17 0.94
N LYS A 160 16.64 -2.59 2.17
CA LYS A 160 17.95 -2.43 2.82
C LYS A 160 18.15 -3.46 3.95
N PRO A 161 19.40 -3.72 4.40
CA PRO A 161 19.70 -4.69 5.46
C PRO A 161 19.01 -4.40 6.80
N GLU A 162 18.64 -3.15 7.08
CA GLU A 162 17.92 -2.76 8.30
C GLU A 162 16.39 -2.99 8.23
N TYR A 163 15.84 -3.32 7.06
CA TYR A 163 14.40 -3.54 6.86
C TYR A 163 14.09 -5.03 6.77
N THR A 164 14.20 -5.72 7.92
CA THR A 164 14.06 -7.18 8.04
C THR A 164 12.83 -7.60 8.83
N TYR A 165 11.87 -6.69 9.01
CA TYR A 165 10.69 -6.98 9.82
C TYR A 165 9.73 -7.93 9.10
N THR A 166 9.40 -9.04 9.77
CA THR A 166 8.20 -9.82 9.43
C THR A 166 7.00 -9.04 9.93
N LEU A 167 6.01 -8.85 9.06
CA LEU A 167 4.83 -8.03 9.35
C LEU A 167 3.60 -8.92 9.46
N ASP A 168 2.85 -8.77 10.54
CA ASP A 168 1.50 -9.31 10.66
C ASP A 168 0.47 -8.21 10.38
N TYR A 169 -0.60 -8.53 9.66
CA TYR A 169 -1.66 -7.59 9.34
C TYR A 169 -3.01 -8.30 9.30
N ASN A 170 -3.96 -7.90 10.12
CA ASN A 170 -5.27 -8.51 10.18
C ASN A 170 -6.05 -8.35 8.86
N TRP A 171 -6.71 -9.43 8.41
CA TRP A 171 -7.45 -9.42 7.14
C TRP A 171 -8.58 -8.40 7.11
N ALA A 172 -9.37 -8.26 8.18
CA ALA A 172 -10.46 -7.30 8.23
C ALA A 172 -9.94 -5.85 8.19
N LYS A 173 -8.80 -5.58 8.84
CA LYS A 173 -8.17 -4.26 8.72
C LYS A 173 -7.70 -3.98 7.29
N LEU A 174 -7.19 -4.99 6.57
CA LEU A 174 -6.80 -4.83 5.17
C LEU A 174 -8.03 -4.51 4.31
N GLY A 175 -9.16 -5.17 4.57
CA GLY A 175 -10.47 -4.88 4.00
C GLY A 175 -10.90 -3.42 4.18
N THR A 176 -10.66 -2.86 5.37
CA THR A 176 -10.97 -1.46 5.69
C THR A 176 -10.09 -0.49 4.89
N VAL A 177 -8.79 -0.78 4.76
CA VAL A 177 -7.87 0.05 3.95
C VAL A 177 -8.30 0.09 2.49
N ILE A 178 -8.79 -1.02 1.95
CA ILE A 178 -9.32 -1.07 0.57
C ILE A 178 -10.52 -0.15 0.41
N LEU A 179 -11.47 -0.19 1.35
CA LEU A 179 -12.63 0.71 1.34
C LEU A 179 -12.21 2.18 1.39
N ASP A 180 -11.21 2.51 2.21
CA ASP A 180 -10.69 3.88 2.31
C ASP A 180 -10.04 4.33 0.99
N ILE A 181 -9.27 3.46 0.33
CA ILE A 181 -8.69 3.74 -0.99
C ILE A 181 -9.79 3.93 -2.03
N GLN A 182 -10.79 3.04 -2.09
CA GLN A 182 -11.93 3.17 -3.01
C GLN A 182 -12.67 4.48 -2.78
N LYS A 183 -12.99 4.82 -1.53
CA LYS A 183 -13.69 6.07 -1.20
C LYS A 183 -12.91 7.31 -1.63
N LYS A 184 -11.57 7.28 -1.52
CA LYS A 184 -10.72 8.42 -1.88
C LYS A 184 -10.48 8.53 -3.39
N CYS A 185 -10.31 7.38 -4.06
CA CYS A 185 -9.76 7.30 -5.40
C CYS A 185 -10.77 6.85 -6.47
N ASP A 186 -11.95 6.34 -6.13
CA ASP A 186 -13.02 6.02 -7.08
C ASP A 186 -13.91 7.26 -7.31
N LYS A 187 -13.34 8.30 -7.92
CA LYS A 187 -14.09 9.51 -8.31
C LYS A 187 -14.27 9.55 -9.83
N PRO A 188 -15.49 9.86 -10.34
CA PRO A 188 -15.78 9.89 -11.77
C PRO A 188 -14.84 10.79 -12.59
N ASP A 189 -14.41 11.90 -11.99
CA ASP A 189 -13.64 12.94 -12.69
C ASP A 189 -12.12 12.74 -12.61
N ASP A 190 -11.62 11.89 -11.70
CA ASP A 190 -10.19 11.82 -11.35
C ASP A 190 -9.37 10.89 -12.27
N GLN A 191 -9.98 10.29 -13.32
CA GLN A 191 -9.35 9.27 -14.19
C GLN A 191 -8.47 8.30 -13.39
N SER A 192 -9.01 7.81 -12.28
CA SER A 192 -8.22 7.05 -11.33
C SER A 192 -8.35 5.55 -11.62
N ILE A 193 -7.21 4.87 -11.63
CA ILE A 193 -7.11 3.43 -11.90
C ILE A 193 -6.91 2.60 -10.62
N GLY A 194 -7.07 3.23 -9.47
CA GLY A 194 -6.81 2.66 -8.15
C GLY A 194 -6.01 3.61 -7.26
N GLY A 195 -5.30 3.05 -6.28
CA GLY A 195 -4.48 3.86 -5.38
C GLY A 195 -3.64 3.06 -4.42
N ALA A 196 -2.88 3.75 -3.58
CA ALA A 196 -2.07 3.17 -2.52
C ALA A 196 -2.33 3.83 -1.18
N CYS A 197 -2.22 3.02 -0.14
CA CYS A 197 -1.97 3.40 1.23
C CYS A 197 -0.50 3.06 1.56
N LYS A 198 0.26 4.04 2.05
CA LYS A 198 1.65 3.88 2.47
C LYS A 198 1.75 3.81 3.98
N ILE A 199 2.59 2.93 4.49
CA ILE A 199 2.93 2.84 5.92
C ILE A 199 4.43 3.09 6.05
N ASP A 200 4.82 4.34 6.24
CA ASP A 200 6.23 4.74 6.37
C ASP A 200 6.80 4.50 7.76
N HIS A 201 5.96 4.49 8.78
CA HIS A 201 6.37 4.24 10.14
C HIS A 201 5.20 3.71 10.96
N TYR A 202 5.54 3.00 12.04
CA TYR A 202 4.59 2.56 13.07
C TYR A 202 5.33 2.45 14.39
N LEU A 203 4.81 3.14 15.42
CA LEU A 203 5.50 3.30 16.71
C LEU A 203 6.92 3.86 16.50
N LYS A 204 7.95 3.12 16.91
CA LYS A 204 9.37 3.46 16.74
C LYS A 204 10.00 2.92 15.45
N PHE A 205 9.24 2.13 14.67
CA PHE A 205 9.75 1.44 13.49
C PHE A 205 9.52 2.29 12.25
N ASN A 206 10.53 2.36 11.39
CA ASN A 206 10.46 3.02 10.09
C ASN A 206 10.52 1.95 9.01
N PHE A 207 9.72 2.13 7.96
CA PHE A 207 9.66 1.24 6.83
C PHE A 207 9.96 2.01 5.56
N LYS A 208 10.53 1.31 4.58
CA LYS A 208 10.67 1.83 3.24
C LYS A 208 9.83 0.98 2.31
N ASN A 209 8.81 1.60 1.72
CA ASN A 209 7.93 1.01 0.72
C ASN A 209 7.05 -0.14 1.22
N VAL A 210 6.61 -0.13 2.49
CA VAL A 210 5.45 -0.94 2.90
C VAL A 210 4.19 -0.23 2.38
N LEU A 211 3.56 -0.84 1.39
CA LEU A 211 2.37 -0.29 0.72
C LEU A 211 1.25 -1.34 0.69
N ILE A 212 0.03 -0.84 0.72
CA ILE A 212 -1.17 -1.56 0.35
C ILE A 212 -1.71 -0.85 -0.90
N SER A 213 -1.71 -1.51 -2.05
CA SER A 213 -2.19 -0.91 -3.29
C SER A 213 -3.40 -1.64 -3.84
N LEU A 214 -4.37 -0.89 -4.36
CA LEU A 214 -5.51 -1.39 -5.11
C LEU A 214 -5.30 -1.03 -6.59
N GLN A 215 -5.36 -2.03 -7.45
CA GLN A 215 -5.08 -1.90 -8.87
C GLN A 215 -6.04 -2.76 -9.70
N ARG A 216 -6.10 -2.50 -11.01
CA ARG A 216 -6.77 -3.40 -11.94
C ARG A 216 -5.89 -4.62 -12.22
N TYR A 217 -6.47 -5.80 -12.06
CA TYR A 217 -5.88 -7.07 -12.48
C TYR A 217 -6.41 -7.50 -13.84
N VAL A 218 -5.50 -7.91 -14.70
CA VAL A 218 -5.80 -8.68 -15.90
C VAL A 218 -4.95 -9.93 -15.78
N ALA A 219 -5.59 -11.10 -15.62
CA ALA A 219 -4.87 -12.35 -15.56
C ALA A 219 -3.99 -12.46 -16.83
N PRO A 220 -2.70 -12.82 -16.69
CA PRO A 220 -1.86 -13.03 -17.87
C PRO A 220 -2.53 -14.09 -18.74
N ALA A 221 -2.66 -13.81 -20.04
CA ALA A 221 -3.14 -14.79 -20.99
C ALA A 221 -2.24 -16.03 -20.84
N LYS A 222 -2.82 -17.20 -20.58
CA LYS A 222 -2.05 -18.44 -20.63
C LYS A 222 -1.39 -18.46 -22.00
N ALA A 223 -0.05 -18.45 -22.04
CA ALA A 223 0.67 -18.78 -23.26
C ALA A 223 0.06 -20.11 -23.74
N GLY A 224 -0.48 -20.09 -24.96
CA GLY A 224 -1.27 -21.18 -25.50
C GLY A 224 -0.54 -22.50 -25.28
N SER A 225 -1.23 -23.46 -24.69
CA SER A 225 -1.00 -24.86 -25.02
C SER A 225 -1.48 -25.04 -26.45
N ASP A 226 -0.70 -24.58 -27.41
CA ASP A 226 -0.87 -24.98 -28.79
C ASP A 226 -0.44 -26.44 -28.88
N SER A 227 -1.40 -27.25 -29.31
CA SER A 227 -1.31 -28.69 -29.52
C SER A 227 -0.36 -29.04 -30.66
#